data_AF-A0A136M5Q6-F1
#
_entry.id   AF-A0A136M5Q6-F1
#
_cell.length_a   1.000
_cell.length_b   1.000
_cell.length_c   1.000
_cell.angle_alpha   90.00
_cell.angle_beta   90.00
_cell.angle_gamma   90.00
#
_symmetry.space_group_name_H-M   'P 1'
#
loop_
_entity.id
_entity.type
_entity.pdbx_description
1 polymer ?
#
loop_
_entity_poly.entity_id
_entity_poly.type
_entity_poly.pdbx_seq_one_letter_code
_entity_poly.pdbx_strand_id
1 'polypeptide(L)'
;MLNRITRKISFQILRSKILSYPKFEERILLTPTEIDRASKILKPYHDYYITHVSRADMAMSLELAAFVYALCVKKELKNLLDLGSGFSSFVYRLYASTHSGVQVVSVDDDAQWLEKTRMYLRDQNLSDTRLITLEQFLAERYPDSIVYCTISTL
;
A
#
# COMPACT_ATOMS: atom_id res chain seq x y z
N MET A 1 12.39 5.26 25.95
CA MET A 1 12.77 3.82 25.84
C MET A 1 11.54 2.90 25.90
N LEU A 2 10.59 3.12 26.83
CA LEU A 2 9.32 2.38 26.92
C LEU A 2 8.53 2.32 25.59
N ASN A 3 8.35 3.45 24.89
CA ASN A 3 7.60 3.50 23.62
C ASN A 3 8.16 2.60 22.50
N ARG A 4 9.47 2.32 22.51
CA ARG A 4 10.11 1.45 21.51
C ARG A 4 9.86 -0.02 21.81
N ILE A 5 9.72 -0.37 23.09
CA ILE A 5 9.45 -1.74 23.56
C ILE A 5 7.97 -2.06 23.35
N THR A 6 7.05 -1.16 23.70
CA THR A 6 5.61 -1.32 23.42
C THR A 6 5.28 -1.38 21.93
N ARG A 7 5.95 -0.59 21.09
CA ARG A 7 5.84 -0.70 19.63
C ARG A 7 6.30 -2.07 19.11
N LYS A 8 7.42 -2.59 19.62
CA LYS A 8 7.92 -3.94 19.26
C LYS A 8 6.92 -5.04 19.62
N ILE A 9 6.33 -4.98 20.81
CA ILE A 9 5.35 -5.96 21.28
C ILE A 9 4.07 -5.89 20.43
N SER A 10 3.58 -4.68 20.16
CA SER A 10 2.38 -4.48 19.33
C SER A 10 2.59 -4.97 17.89
N PHE A 11 3.78 -4.72 17.32
CA PHE A 11 4.16 -5.28 16.01
C PHE A 11 4.29 -6.80 16.02
N GLN A 12 4.82 -7.39 17.09
CA GLN A 12 4.88 -8.85 17.23
C GLN A 12 3.49 -9.47 17.32
N ILE A 13 2.56 -8.82 18.04
CA ILE A 13 1.16 -9.23 18.11
C ILE A 13 0.50 -9.11 16.73
N LEU A 14 0.73 -8.00 16.02
CA LEU A 14 0.27 -7.86 14.63
C LEU A 14 0.85 -8.96 13.74
N ARG A 15 2.16 -9.21 13.81
CA ARG A 15 2.85 -10.28 13.07
C ARG A 15 2.33 -11.69 13.39
N SER A 16 1.89 -11.92 14.63
CA SER A 16 1.28 -13.20 15.03
C SER A 16 -0.15 -13.39 14.50
N LYS A 17 -0.85 -12.28 14.22
CA LYS A 17 -2.19 -12.25 13.62
C LYS A 17 -2.18 -12.05 12.10
N ILE A 18 -1.06 -11.59 11.56
CA ILE A 18 -0.75 -11.66 10.14
C ILE A 18 -0.61 -13.14 9.84
N LEU A 19 -1.68 -13.74 9.31
CA LEU A 19 -1.56 -15.01 8.63
C LEU A 19 -0.52 -14.81 7.52
N SER A 20 0.65 -15.44 7.66
CA SER A 20 1.51 -15.68 6.50
C SER A 20 0.61 -16.35 5.49
N TYR A 21 0.37 -15.70 4.34
CA TYR A 21 -0.54 -16.25 3.34
C TYR A 21 0.03 -17.61 2.92
N PRO A 22 -0.48 -18.75 3.44
CA PRO A 22 0.21 -20.04 3.32
C PRO A 22 0.14 -20.56 1.88
N LYS A 23 -0.60 -19.86 1.02
CA LYS A 23 -0.82 -20.14 -0.39
C LYS A 23 -0.05 -19.21 -1.33
N PHE A 24 1.02 -18.55 -0.88
CA PHE A 24 1.99 -18.00 -1.86
C PHE A 24 2.77 -19.13 -2.56
N GLU A 25 2.74 -20.35 -1.99
CA GLU A 25 3.38 -21.56 -2.53
C GLU A 25 2.74 -22.07 -3.83
N GLU A 26 1.47 -21.76 -4.12
CA GLU A 26 0.93 -21.91 -5.47
C GLU A 26 1.47 -20.78 -6.32
N ARG A 27 2.61 -21.00 -6.99
CA ARG A 27 3.31 -20.08 -7.91
C ARG A 27 2.33 -19.12 -8.59
N ILE A 28 2.15 -17.94 -8.01
CA ILE A 28 1.41 -16.85 -8.63
C ILE A 28 2.32 -16.32 -9.72
N LEU A 29 2.28 -16.96 -10.89
CA LEU A 29 2.97 -16.49 -12.06
C LEU A 29 2.15 -15.34 -12.63
N LEU A 30 2.52 -14.12 -12.24
CA LEU A 30 2.24 -12.96 -13.07
C LEU A 30 3.02 -13.14 -14.37
N THR A 31 2.30 -13.08 -15.48
CA THR A 31 2.90 -13.08 -16.80
C THR A 31 3.59 -11.74 -17.03
N PRO A 32 4.67 -11.69 -17.83
CA PRO A 32 5.30 -10.44 -18.23
C PRO A 32 4.30 -9.45 -18.86
N THR A 33 3.29 -9.96 -19.57
CA THR A 33 2.22 -9.14 -20.18
C THR A 33 1.31 -8.47 -19.15
N GLU A 34 0.99 -9.15 -18.04
CA GLU A 34 0.22 -8.56 -16.94
C GLU A 34 0.99 -7.39 -16.30
N ILE A 35 2.30 -7.57 -16.08
CA ILE A 35 3.17 -6.54 -15.50
C ILE A 35 3.38 -5.38 -16.48
N ASP A 36 3.63 -5.65 -17.77
CA ASP A 36 3.81 -4.61 -18.79
C ASP A 36 2.55 -3.75 -18.95
N ARG A 37 1.36 -4.36 -18.91
CA ARG A 37 0.09 -3.62 -18.94
C ARG A 37 -0.04 -2.70 -17.71
N ALA A 38 0.25 -3.22 -16.53
CA ALA A 38 0.21 -2.42 -15.30
C ALA A 38 1.24 -1.28 -15.33
N SER A 39 2.45 -1.54 -15.82
CA SER A 39 3.50 -0.54 -15.99
C SER A 39 3.06 0.60 -16.91
N LYS A 40 2.45 0.28 -18.06
CA LYS A 40 1.92 1.29 -18.99
C LYS A 40 0.84 2.18 -18.38
N ILE A 41 -0.03 1.60 -17.54
CA ILE A 41 -1.06 2.36 -16.80
C ILE A 41 -0.40 3.31 -15.78
N LEU A 42 0.59 2.81 -15.03
CA LEU A 42 1.16 3.53 -13.90
C LEU A 42 2.26 4.53 -14.29
N LYS A 43 2.95 4.33 -15.40
CA LYS A 43 4.09 5.15 -15.84
C LYS A 43 3.81 6.65 -15.83
N PRO A 44 2.72 7.20 -16.42
CA PRO A 44 2.50 8.64 -16.39
C PRO A 44 2.33 9.19 -14.98
N TYR A 45 1.70 8.43 -14.08
CA TYR A 45 1.53 8.82 -12.68
C TYR A 45 2.84 8.73 -11.89
N HIS A 46 3.62 7.68 -12.13
CA HIS A 46 4.92 7.49 -11.50
C HIS A 46 5.89 8.59 -11.91
N ASP A 47 6.01 8.87 -13.21
CA ASP A 47 6.88 9.93 -13.74
C ASP A 47 6.52 11.30 -13.14
N TYR A 48 5.22 11.60 -13.05
CA TYR A 48 4.77 12.82 -12.37
C TYR A 48 5.14 12.81 -10.88
N TYR A 49 4.88 11.71 -10.17
CA TYR A 49 5.10 11.58 -8.73
C TYR A 49 6.57 11.78 -8.36
N ILE A 50 7.49 11.14 -9.08
CA ILE A 50 8.94 11.27 -8.80
C ILE A 50 9.54 12.62 -9.20
N THR A 51 8.80 13.40 -10.00
CA THR A 51 9.23 14.73 -10.44
C THR A 51 8.68 15.82 -9.51
N HIS A 52 7.47 15.65 -8.97
CA HIS A 52 6.75 16.73 -8.30
C HIS A 52 6.37 16.45 -6.84
N VAL A 53 6.35 15.18 -6.39
CA VAL A 53 5.86 14.81 -5.06
C VAL A 53 6.97 14.23 -4.18
N SER A 54 7.73 13.27 -4.71
CA SER A 54 8.79 12.57 -4.00
C SER A 54 10.06 12.54 -4.82
N ARG A 55 11.21 12.40 -4.17
CA ARG A 55 12.43 11.98 -4.85
C ARG A 55 12.29 10.53 -5.34
N ALA A 56 12.94 10.21 -6.45
CA ALA A 56 12.90 8.87 -7.04
C ALA A 56 13.47 7.77 -6.12
N ASP A 57 14.44 8.10 -5.25
CA ASP A 57 15.04 7.17 -4.29
C ASP A 57 14.13 6.83 -3.10
N MET A 58 13.09 7.63 -2.87
CA MET A 58 12.10 7.44 -1.80
C MET A 58 10.79 6.83 -2.30
N ALA A 59 10.56 6.85 -3.62
CA ALA A 59 9.34 6.33 -4.23
C ALA A 59 9.46 4.84 -4.52
N MET A 60 8.33 4.13 -4.43
CA MET A 60 8.22 2.78 -4.98
C MET A 60 8.54 2.82 -6.48
N SER A 61 9.47 1.99 -6.92
CA SER A 61 9.85 1.91 -8.34
C SER A 61 8.66 1.51 -9.21
N LEU A 62 8.68 1.91 -10.49
CA LEU A 62 7.62 1.59 -11.43
C LEU A 62 7.43 0.08 -11.62
N GLU A 63 8.51 -0.68 -11.62
CA GLU A 63 8.50 -2.14 -11.77
C GLU A 63 7.77 -2.80 -10.59
N LEU A 64 8.08 -2.34 -9.37
CA LEU A 64 7.42 -2.84 -8.17
C LEU A 64 5.95 -2.43 -8.15
N ALA A 65 5.65 -1.16 -8.46
CA ALA A 65 4.28 -0.66 -8.56
C ALA A 65 3.44 -1.47 -9.56
N ALA A 66 4.00 -1.78 -10.73
CA ALA A 66 3.35 -2.59 -11.77
C ALA A 66 3.09 -4.02 -11.30
N PHE A 67 4.07 -4.65 -10.65
CA PHE A 67 3.90 -5.98 -10.06
C PHE A 67 2.76 -6.00 -9.03
N VAL A 68 2.74 -5.02 -8.11
CA VAL A 68 1.73 -4.93 -7.05
C VAL A 68 0.34 -4.71 -7.61
N TYR A 69 0.20 -3.79 -8.57
CA TYR A 69 -1.08 -3.54 -9.22
C TYR A 69 -1.58 -4.79 -9.95
N ALA A 70 -0.72 -5.45 -10.73
CA ALA A 70 -1.07 -6.67 -11.44
C ALA A 70 -1.46 -7.80 -10.47
N LEU A 71 -0.79 -7.90 -9.32
CA LEU A 71 -1.13 -8.84 -8.26
C LEU A 71 -2.52 -8.55 -7.68
N CYS A 72 -2.83 -7.29 -7.39
CA CYS A 72 -4.15 -6.87 -6.88
C CYS A 72 -5.26 -7.24 -7.85
N VAL A 73 -5.07 -6.97 -9.14
CA VAL A 73 -6.01 -7.34 -10.21
C VAL A 73 -6.18 -8.86 -10.27
N LYS A 74 -5.09 -9.62 -10.33
CA LYS A 74 -5.15 -11.08 -10.47
C LYS A 74 -5.80 -11.80 -9.29
N LYS A 75 -5.64 -11.26 -8.08
CA LYS A 75 -6.16 -11.84 -6.85
C LYS A 75 -7.48 -11.24 -6.39
N GLU A 76 -7.97 -10.23 -7.09
CA GLU A 76 -9.20 -9.49 -6.75
C GLU A 76 -9.22 -9.06 -5.27
N LEU A 77 -8.09 -8.55 -4.78
CA LEU A 77 -7.90 -8.24 -3.36
C LEU A 77 -8.94 -7.24 -2.86
N LYS A 78 -9.63 -7.57 -1.75
CA LYS A 78 -10.69 -6.71 -1.18
C LYS A 78 -10.25 -5.85 -0.01
N ASN A 79 -9.23 -6.28 0.73
CA ASN A 79 -8.71 -5.55 1.88
C ASN A 79 -7.21 -5.37 1.67
N LEU A 80 -6.75 -4.13 1.67
CA LEU A 80 -5.37 -3.75 1.41
C LEU A 80 -4.86 -2.90 2.57
N LEU A 81 -3.79 -3.38 3.22
CA LEU A 81 -3.01 -2.60 4.17
C LEU A 81 -1.67 -2.22 3.53
N ASP A 82 -1.43 -0.93 3.41
CA ASP A 82 -0.18 -0.32 2.97
C ASP A 82 0.58 0.21 4.19
N LEU A 83 1.73 -0.39 4.52
CA LEU A 83 2.62 0.09 5.57
C LEU A 83 3.61 1.11 4.99
N GLY A 84 3.03 2.21 4.53
CA GLY A 84 3.65 3.37 3.95
C GLY A 84 2.55 4.26 3.36
N SER A 85 2.91 5.49 3.00
CA SER A 85 1.96 6.39 2.34
C SER A 85 2.47 7.00 1.04
N GLY A 86 3.55 6.48 0.46
CA GLY A 86 4.13 7.00 -0.78
C GLY A 86 3.38 6.63 -2.06
N PHE A 87 4.10 6.29 -3.13
CA PHE A 87 3.49 5.93 -4.40
C PHE A 87 2.67 4.62 -4.35
N SER A 88 3.04 3.67 -3.46
CA SER A 88 2.26 2.45 -3.18
C SER A 88 0.79 2.77 -2.84
N SER A 89 0.62 3.81 -2.04
CA SER A 89 -0.67 4.32 -1.62
C SER A 89 -1.51 4.79 -2.79
N PHE A 90 -0.92 5.44 -3.79
CA PHE A 90 -1.62 5.77 -5.04
C PHE A 90 -2.01 4.50 -5.81
N VAL A 91 -1.09 3.55 -5.96
CA VAL A 91 -1.30 2.30 -6.72
C VAL A 91 -2.52 1.53 -6.18
N TYR A 92 -2.62 1.37 -4.86
CA TYR A 92 -3.74 0.66 -4.24
C TYR A 92 -5.09 1.38 -4.41
N ARG A 93 -5.11 2.72 -4.36
CA ARG A 93 -6.36 3.46 -4.59
C ARG A 93 -6.76 3.48 -6.06
N LEU A 94 -5.82 3.50 -6.98
CA LEU A 94 -6.12 3.35 -8.42
C LEU A 94 -6.75 1.99 -8.70
N TYR A 95 -6.24 0.93 -8.06
CA TYR A 95 -6.87 -0.37 -8.12
C TYR A 95 -8.29 -0.34 -7.50
N ALA A 96 -8.44 0.22 -6.31
CA ALA A 96 -9.74 0.29 -5.62
C ALA A 96 -10.79 1.13 -6.37
N SER A 97 -10.38 2.18 -7.10
CA SER A 97 -11.31 3.03 -7.86
C SER A 97 -12.00 2.30 -9.02
N THR A 98 -11.41 1.20 -9.48
CA THR A 98 -11.95 0.36 -10.55
C THR A 98 -12.56 -0.96 -10.04
N HIS A 99 -12.51 -1.22 -8.73
CA HIS A 99 -12.96 -2.47 -8.12
C HIS A 99 -13.85 -2.21 -6.91
N SER A 100 -15.16 -2.44 -7.06
CA SER A 100 -16.13 -2.22 -5.99
C SER A 100 -15.86 -3.07 -4.74
N GLY A 101 -16.01 -2.46 -3.57
CA GLY A 101 -15.86 -3.12 -2.27
C GLY A 101 -14.41 -3.28 -1.80
N VAL A 102 -13.43 -2.73 -2.53
CA VAL A 102 -12.03 -2.72 -2.09
C VAL A 102 -11.82 -1.64 -1.03
N GLN A 103 -11.21 -2.03 0.09
CA GLN A 103 -10.81 -1.14 1.17
C GLN A 103 -9.29 -1.01 1.19
N VAL A 104 -8.80 0.22 1.30
CA VAL A 104 -7.39 0.54 1.43
C VAL A 104 -7.18 1.28 2.74
N VAL A 105 -6.23 0.82 3.54
CA VAL A 105 -5.71 1.53 4.71
C VAL A 105 -4.22 1.76 4.46
N SER A 106 -3.78 3.00 4.57
CA SER A 106 -2.37 3.36 4.43
C SER A 106 -1.89 3.99 5.73
N VAL A 107 -0.79 3.44 6.23
CA VAL A 107 -0.25 3.75 7.56
C VAL A 107 1.16 4.29 7.40
N ASP A 108 1.40 5.46 7.98
CA ASP A 108 2.73 6.09 8.00
C ASP A 108 3.00 6.67 9.39
N ASP A 109 4.26 6.84 9.78
CA ASP A 109 4.61 7.52 11.02
C ASP A 109 4.87 9.03 10.83
N ASP A 110 4.93 9.50 9.57
CA ASP A 110 5.04 10.91 9.23
C ASP A 110 3.68 11.52 8.82
N ALA A 111 3.10 12.31 9.73
CA ALA A 111 1.83 13.00 9.49
C ALA A 111 1.90 14.06 8.37
N GLN A 112 3.06 14.68 8.15
CA GLN A 112 3.23 15.63 7.04
C GLN A 112 3.27 14.89 5.70
N TRP A 113 3.89 13.71 5.68
CA TRP A 113 3.90 12.85 4.51
C TRP A 113 2.48 12.36 4.16
N LEU A 114 1.70 11.95 5.17
CA LEU A 114 0.28 11.60 4.98
C LEU A 114 -0.54 12.74 4.36
N GLU A 115 -0.29 13.99 4.74
CA GLU A 115 -0.97 15.14 4.14
C GLU A 115 -0.54 15.37 2.69
N LYS A 116 0.76 15.24 2.36
CA LYS A 116 1.21 15.31 0.97
C LYS A 116 0.55 14.23 0.12
N THR A 117 0.44 13.02 0.64
CA THR A 117 -0.25 11.91 -0.03
C THR A 117 -1.73 12.22 -0.21
N ARG A 118 -2.39 12.78 0.80
CA ARG A 118 -3.79 13.22 0.72
C ARG A 118 -4.01 14.22 -0.42
N MET A 119 -3.14 15.23 -0.52
CA MET A 119 -3.19 16.21 -1.60
C MET A 119 -3.02 15.55 -2.97
N TYR A 120 -1.99 14.71 -3.12
CA TYR A 120 -1.74 14.01 -4.38
C TYR A 120 -2.92 13.13 -4.80
N LEU A 121 -3.52 12.37 -3.88
CA LEU A 121 -4.68 11.52 -4.20
C LEU A 121 -5.89 12.33 -4.65
N ARG A 122 -6.16 13.47 -3.99
CA ARG A 122 -7.24 14.37 -4.39
C ARG A 122 -7.05 14.91 -5.80
N ASP A 123 -5.83 15.32 -6.14
CA ASP A 123 -5.50 15.80 -7.49
C ASP A 123 -5.72 14.72 -8.56
N GLN A 124 -5.56 13.44 -8.19
CA GLN A 124 -5.84 12.29 -9.06
C GLN A 124 -7.30 11.81 -9.00
N ASN A 125 -8.19 12.52 -8.30
CA ASN A 125 -9.59 12.13 -8.05
C ASN A 125 -9.73 10.73 -7.41
N LEU A 126 -8.81 10.40 -6.52
CA LEU A 126 -8.81 9.14 -5.76
C LEU A 126 -9.20 9.36 -4.30
N SER A 127 -9.67 8.29 -3.65
CA SER A 127 -10.04 8.33 -2.22
C SER A 127 -8.82 8.64 -1.36
N ASP A 128 -8.92 9.67 -0.53
CA ASP A 128 -7.90 10.11 0.42
C ASP A 128 -8.24 9.68 1.87
N THR A 129 -9.23 8.81 2.02
CA THR A 129 -9.68 8.27 3.30
C THR A 129 -8.70 7.19 3.81
N ARG A 130 -8.75 6.94 5.13
CA ARG A 130 -7.94 5.90 5.80
C ARG A 130 -6.42 6.02 5.54
N LEU A 131 -5.97 7.26 5.37
CA LEU A 131 -4.58 7.71 5.58
C LEU A 131 -4.43 8.04 7.07
N ILE A 132 -3.80 7.16 7.83
CA ILE A 132 -3.73 7.25 9.29
C ILE A 132 -2.31 7.10 9.78
N THR A 133 -2.03 7.68 10.95
CA THR A 133 -0.73 7.49 11.58
C THR A 133 -0.59 6.07 12.13
N LEU A 134 0.65 5.59 12.28
CA LEU A 134 0.91 4.32 12.95
C LEU A 134 0.30 4.27 14.36
N GLU A 135 0.29 5.39 15.08
CA GLU A 135 -0.34 5.47 16.41
C GLU A 135 -1.85 5.25 16.34
N GLN A 136 -2.54 5.89 15.39
CA GLN A 136 -3.97 5.68 15.16
C GLN A 136 -4.27 4.23 14.78
N PHE A 137 -3.46 3.66 13.87
CA PHE A 137 -3.59 2.25 13.47
C PHE A 137 -3.44 1.29 14.66
N LEU A 138 -2.47 1.52 15.55
CA LEU A 138 -2.27 0.67 16.72
C LEU A 138 -3.36 0.83 17.81
N ALA A 139 -4.02 1.99 17.85
CA ALA A 139 -5.12 2.27 18.77
C ALA A 139 -6.46 1.66 18.29
N GLU A 140 -6.64 1.51 16.98
CA GLU A 140 -7.85 0.90 16.40
C GLU A 140 -7.86 -0.63 16.57
N ARG A 141 -8.97 -1.18 17.09
CA ARG A 141 -9.21 -2.63 17.03
C ARG A 141 -9.71 -3.00 15.64
N TYR A 142 -8.81 -3.38 14.74
CA TYR A 142 -9.21 -3.95 13.46
C TYR A 142 -9.80 -5.36 13.64
N PRO A 143 -10.88 -5.71 12.91
CA PRO A 143 -11.38 -7.09 12.86
C PRO A 143 -10.31 -8.00 12.22
N ASP A 144 -10.25 -9.27 12.66
CA ASP A 144 -9.19 -10.24 12.33
C ASP A 144 -9.09 -10.65 10.83
N SER A 145 -9.80 -9.97 9.91
CA SER A 145 -9.95 -10.32 8.49
C SER A 145 -9.26 -9.39 7.48
N ILE A 146 -8.31 -8.55 7.92
CA ILE A 146 -7.51 -7.74 6.99
C ILE A 146 -6.46 -8.63 6.31
N VAL A 147 -6.47 -8.66 4.97
CA VAL A 147 -5.38 -9.26 4.19
C VAL A 147 -4.25 -8.23 4.11
N TYR A 148 -3.09 -8.62 4.62
CA TYR A 148 -1.91 -7.76 4.71
C TYR A 148 -1.11 -7.87 3.41
N CYS A 149 -0.96 -6.77 2.67
CA CYS A 149 -0.01 -6.70 1.56
C CYS A 149 1.10 -5.72 1.94
N THR A 150 2.01 -6.19 2.79
CA THR A 150 3.19 -5.39 3.16
C THR A 150 4.23 -5.53 2.07
N ILE A 151 4.50 -4.46 1.35
CA ILE A 151 5.69 -4.35 0.51
C ILE A 151 6.40 -3.08 0.97
N SER A 152 7.24 -3.22 2.00
CA SER A 152 8.13 -2.13 2.39
C SER A 152 9.31 -2.12 1.43
N THR A 153 9.53 -1.00 0.74
CA THR A 153 10.84 -0.68 0.19
C THR A 153 11.78 -0.47 1.39
N LEU A 154 12.76 -1.37 1.53
CA LEU A 154 13.88 -1.23 2.48
C LEU A 154 14.84 -0.13 2.01
#